data_AF-A0A538QY70-F1
#
_entry.id   AF-A0A538QY70-F1
#
_cell.length_a   1.000
_cell.length_b   1.000
_cell.length_c   1.000
_cell.angle_alpha   90.00
_cell.angle_beta   90.00
_cell.angle_gamma   90.00
#
_symmetry.space_group_name_H-M   'P 1'
#
loop_
_entity.id
_entity.type
_entity.pdbx_description
1 polymer ?
#
loop_
_entity_poly.entity_id
_entity_poly.type
_entity_poly.pdbx_seq_one_letter_code
_entity_poly.pdbx_strand_id
1 'polypeptide(L)'
;MRANRKVTIYCKAAGGNISHSEGYFVRIEDHGPGLGADVVFIKKRGRAECTVMSYYSSFWMVVDGWRHPEPDRLFLPATRSETGCEVARGRYRSCDPSWVGDFLLGAGAELKPIAMYRDGVLCCRST
;
A
#
# COMPACT_ATOMS: atom_id res chain seq x y z
N MET A 1 -3.00 24.57 2.10
CA MET A 1 -2.42 24.19 0.80
C MET A 1 -3.38 23.22 0.12
N ARG A 2 -3.75 23.44 -1.15
CA ARG A 2 -4.71 22.57 -1.84
C ARG A 2 -4.08 21.20 -2.11
N ALA A 3 -4.75 20.14 -1.68
CA ALA A 3 -4.47 18.75 -2.02
C ALA A 3 -4.64 18.53 -3.54
N ASN A 4 -3.62 18.90 -4.31
CA ASN A 4 -3.68 18.83 -5.78
C ASN A 4 -2.90 17.64 -6.35
N ARG A 5 -2.05 17.00 -5.54
CA ARG A 5 -1.23 15.89 -6.00
C ARG A 5 -2.04 14.60 -5.99
N LYS A 6 -2.34 14.08 -7.19
CA LYS A 6 -2.96 12.77 -7.36
C LYS A 6 -1.98 11.69 -6.90
N VAL A 7 -2.45 10.76 -6.09
CA VAL A 7 -1.63 9.65 -5.60
C VAL A 7 -2.40 8.34 -5.60
N THR A 8 -1.67 7.25 -5.75
CA THR A 8 -2.11 5.91 -5.36
C THR A 8 -1.37 5.52 -4.08
N ILE A 9 -2.11 5.14 -3.05
CA ILE A 9 -1.55 4.63 -1.79
C ILE A 9 -1.74 3.13 -1.78
N TYR A 10 -0.64 2.39 -1.71
CA TYR A 10 -0.62 0.95 -1.47
C TYR A 10 -0.45 0.68 0.01
N CYS A 11 -1.22 -0.25 0.55
CA CYS A 11 -1.07 -0.71 1.92
C CYS A 11 -1.36 -2.20 2.01
N LYS A 12 -0.89 -2.83 3.08
CA LYS A 12 -1.23 -4.21 3.38
C LYS A 12 -2.69 -4.29 3.82
N ALA A 13 -3.47 -5.13 3.15
CA ALA A 13 -4.84 -5.44 3.52
C ALA A 13 -4.93 -6.71 4.38
N ALA A 14 -6.08 -6.88 5.03
CA ALA A 14 -6.45 -8.12 5.69
C ALA A 14 -6.36 -9.31 4.70
N GLY A 15 -5.91 -10.46 5.20
CA GLY A 15 -5.74 -11.68 4.40
C GLY A 15 -4.46 -11.71 3.56
N GLY A 16 -3.49 -10.82 3.82
CA GLY A 16 -2.19 -10.80 3.13
C GLY A 16 -2.26 -10.32 1.68
N ASN A 17 -3.29 -9.54 1.35
CA ASN A 17 -3.45 -8.92 0.04
C ASN A 17 -2.88 -7.49 0.01
N ILE A 18 -2.68 -6.96 -1.20
CA ILE A 18 -2.41 -5.53 -1.42
C ILE A 18 -3.74 -4.83 -1.60
N SER A 19 -4.05 -3.87 -0.74
CA SER A 19 -5.05 -2.86 -1.07
C SER A 19 -4.38 -1.63 -1.64
N HIS A 20 -5.10 -0.95 -2.52
CA HIS A 20 -4.72 0.37 -2.96
C HIS A 20 -5.90 1.33 -2.82
N SER A 21 -5.59 2.61 -2.64
CA SER A 21 -6.56 3.69 -2.61
C SER A 21 -6.05 4.83 -3.47
N GLU A 22 -6.87 5.30 -4.39
CA GLU A 22 -6.59 6.50 -5.17
C GLU A 22 -7.14 7.74 -4.47
N GLY A 23 -6.38 8.82 -4.50
CA GLY A 23 -6.83 10.08 -3.94
C GLY A 23 -5.91 11.25 -4.21
N TYR A 24 -6.08 12.27 -3.39
CA TYR A 24 -5.29 13.48 -3.38
C TYR A 24 -4.49 13.52 -2.09
N PHE A 25 -3.18 13.63 -2.23
CA PHE A 25 -2.26 13.68 -1.09
C PHE A 25 -2.51 14.94 -0.26
N VAL A 26 -2.55 14.78 1.06
CA VAL A 26 -2.66 15.90 2.01
C VAL A 26 -1.33 16.06 2.75
N ARG A 27 -0.93 15.06 3.55
CA ARG A 27 0.27 15.10 4.38
C ARG A 27 0.71 13.70 4.83
N ILE A 28 1.92 13.62 5.35
CA ILE A 28 2.41 12.50 6.16
C ILE A 28 2.60 13.04 7.57
N GLU A 29 2.05 12.35 8.55
CA GLU A 29 2.26 12.61 9.98
C GLU A 29 3.32 11.62 10.47
N ASP A 30 4.57 12.08 10.58
CA ASP A 30 5.66 11.30 11.16
C ASP A 30 5.65 11.48 12.68
N HIS A 31 5.40 10.40 13.40
CA HIS A 31 5.34 10.41 14.87
C HIS A 31 6.73 10.21 15.49
N GLY A 32 7.76 9.97 14.70
CA GLY A 32 9.13 9.77 15.13
C GLY A 32 9.57 8.31 15.23
N PRO A 33 10.85 8.07 15.56
CA PRO A 33 11.45 6.74 15.52
C PRO A 33 10.71 5.73 16.41
N GLY A 34 10.23 4.64 15.81
CA GLY A 34 9.51 3.57 16.52
C GLY A 34 8.04 3.89 16.87
N LEU A 35 7.58 5.12 16.63
CA LEU A 35 6.17 5.52 16.83
C LEU A 35 5.34 5.41 15.54
N GLY A 36 6.02 5.44 14.39
CA GLY A 36 5.44 5.19 13.08
C GLY A 36 5.10 6.46 12.31
N ALA A 37 4.52 6.30 11.14
CA ALA A 37 4.12 7.41 10.28
C ALA A 37 2.79 7.11 9.59
N ASP A 38 1.90 8.09 9.57
CA ASP A 38 0.57 7.97 8.96
C ASP A 38 0.51 8.77 7.66
N VAL A 39 -0.19 8.24 6.66
CA VAL A 39 -0.48 9.01 5.43
C VAL A 39 -1.92 9.46 5.41
N VAL A 40 -2.11 10.77 5.23
CA VAL A 40 -3.41 11.43 5.14
C VAL A 40 -3.68 11.86 3.71
N PHE A 41 -4.87 11.52 3.21
CA PHE A 41 -5.28 11.77 1.83
C PHE A 41 -6.80 11.93 1.72
N ILE A 42 -7.27 12.57 0.66
CA ILE A 42 -8.70 12.62 0.33
C ILE A 42 -8.94 11.63 -0.80
N LYS A 43 -9.82 10.63 -0.59
CA LYS A 43 -10.16 9.65 -1.64
C LYS A 43 -10.66 10.37 -2.91
N LYS A 44 -10.37 9.82 -4.10
CA LYS A 44 -10.70 10.39 -5.42
C LYS A 44 -12.16 10.86 -5.58
N ARG A 45 -13.11 10.19 -4.92
CA ARG A 45 -14.55 10.54 -4.89
C ARG A 45 -15.04 10.97 -3.50
N GLY A 46 -14.13 11.10 -2.54
CA GLY A 46 -14.43 11.52 -1.18
C GLY A 46 -14.35 13.04 -1.01
N ARG A 47 -14.83 13.52 0.14
CA ARG A 47 -14.69 14.92 0.58
C ARG A 47 -13.99 15.05 1.92
N ALA A 48 -13.85 13.95 2.65
CA ALA A 48 -13.20 13.90 3.95
C ALA A 48 -11.80 13.32 3.84
N GLU A 49 -10.93 13.74 4.75
CA GLU A 49 -9.62 13.13 4.95
C GLU A 49 -9.79 11.66 5.38
N CYS A 50 -8.90 10.82 4.86
CA CYS A 50 -8.74 9.43 5.20
C CYS A 50 -7.29 9.25 5.64
N THR A 51 -7.07 8.37 6.60
CA THR A 51 -5.74 8.09 7.13
C THR A 51 -5.44 6.61 6.99
N VAL A 52 -4.26 6.28 6.46
CA VAL A 52 -3.67 4.95 6.65
C VAL A 52 -2.74 5.07 7.85
N MET A 53 -3.12 4.44 8.96
CA MET A 53 -2.35 4.52 10.20
C MET A 53 -1.29 3.42 10.25
N SER A 54 -0.06 3.75 10.62
CA SER A 54 1.04 2.78 10.75
C SER A 54 0.80 1.73 11.81
N TYR A 55 -0.01 2.04 12.83
CA TYR A 55 -0.41 1.06 13.86
C TYR A 55 -1.19 -0.13 13.25
N TYR A 56 -2.04 0.13 12.25
CA TYR A 56 -2.83 -0.90 11.57
C TYR A 56 -2.15 -1.47 10.32
N SER A 57 -1.12 -0.78 9.81
CA SER A 57 -0.41 -1.19 8.60
C SER A 57 1.08 -0.97 8.76
N SER A 58 1.83 -2.06 8.95
CA SER A 58 3.29 -2.04 9.04
C SER A 58 4.00 -1.67 7.71
N PHE A 59 3.22 -1.49 6.64
CA PHE A 59 3.71 -1.04 5.34
C PHE A 59 2.66 -0.18 4.62
N TRP A 60 3.08 0.99 4.13
CA TRP A 60 2.35 1.71 3.10
C TRP A 60 3.32 2.40 2.14
N MET A 61 2.87 2.64 0.91
CA MET A 61 3.65 3.26 -0.14
C MET A 61 2.78 4.24 -0.93
N VAL A 62 3.23 5.49 -1.03
CA VAL A 62 2.59 6.54 -1.80
C VAL A 62 3.28 6.66 -3.15
N VAL A 63 2.51 6.55 -4.23
CA VAL A 63 2.98 6.66 -5.60
C VAL A 63 2.31 7.85 -6.26
N ASP A 64 3.06 8.58 -7.07
CA ASP A 64 2.53 9.73 -7.81
C ASP A 64 1.65 9.32 -8.98
N GLY A 65 0.53 10.01 -9.13
CA GLY A 65 -0.50 9.74 -10.14
C GLY A 65 -1.36 8.52 -9.84
N TRP A 66 -2.30 8.23 -10.75
CA TRP A 66 -3.11 7.02 -10.72
C TRP A 66 -2.34 5.90 -11.40
N ARG A 67 -1.41 5.31 -10.66
CA ARG A 67 -0.65 4.15 -11.11
C ARG A 67 -1.26 2.90 -10.49
N HIS A 68 -1.40 1.86 -11.29
CA HIS A 68 -1.75 0.52 -10.89
C HIS A 68 -0.80 -0.39 -11.65
N PRO A 69 0.14 -1.10 -10.99
CA PRO A 69 0.81 -2.17 -11.69
C PRO A 69 -0.24 -3.26 -11.97
N GLU A 70 -0.06 -3.99 -13.06
CA GLU A 70 -1.00 -5.03 -13.45
C GLU A 70 -1.22 -6.00 -12.28
N PRO A 71 -2.48 -6.16 -11.80
CA PRO A 71 -2.79 -7.00 -10.64
C PRO A 71 -2.39 -8.46 -10.89
N ASP A 72 -2.33 -8.91 -12.13
CA ASP A 72 -1.96 -10.28 -12.51
C ASP A 72 -0.49 -10.60 -12.20
N ARG A 73 0.38 -9.60 -11.95
CA ARG A 73 1.74 -9.79 -11.44
C ARG A 73 1.81 -9.89 -9.91
N LEU A 74 0.74 -9.52 -9.21
CA LEU A 74 0.65 -9.49 -7.74
C LEU A 74 0.09 -10.76 -7.14
N PHE A 75 -0.66 -11.52 -7.93
CA PHE A 75 -1.32 -12.73 -7.49
C PHE A 75 -0.85 -13.90 -8.37
N LEU A 76 -0.49 -15.02 -7.73
CA LEU A 76 -0.49 -16.29 -8.46
C LEU A 76 -1.94 -16.62 -8.87
N PRO A 77 -2.15 -17.42 -9.94
CA PRO A 77 -3.47 -17.96 -10.21
C PRO A 77 -4.03 -18.62 -8.95
N ALA A 78 -5.29 -18.34 -8.64
CA ALA A 78 -5.90 -18.75 -7.39
C ALA A 78 -5.74 -20.26 -7.17
N THR A 79 -5.31 -20.66 -5.96
CA THR A 79 -5.21 -22.07 -5.61
C THR A 79 -6.63 -22.63 -5.47
N ARG A 80 -6.96 -23.61 -6.30
CA ARG A 80 -8.23 -24.33 -6.26
C ARG A 80 -8.14 -25.50 -5.29
N SER A 81 -9.20 -25.77 -4.54
CA SER A 81 -9.34 -26.99 -3.74
C SER A 81 -9.39 -28.19 -4.68
N GLU A 82 -9.24 -29.38 -4.10
CA GLU A 82 -9.52 -30.65 -4.78
C GLU A 82 -10.94 -30.73 -5.36
N THR A 83 -11.87 -29.91 -4.84
CA THR A 83 -13.26 -29.79 -5.33
C THR A 83 -13.45 -28.66 -6.37
N GLY A 84 -12.39 -27.97 -6.78
CA GLY A 84 -12.44 -26.87 -7.74
C GLY A 84 -12.88 -25.52 -7.18
N CYS A 85 -13.11 -25.41 -5.86
CA CYS A 85 -13.45 -24.16 -5.19
C CYS A 85 -12.20 -23.31 -4.93
N GLU A 86 -12.31 -22.00 -5.07
CA GLU A 86 -11.20 -21.08 -4.80
C GLU A 86 -10.92 -21.00 -3.28
N VAL A 87 -9.75 -21.44 -2.80
CA VAL A 87 -9.49 -21.62 -1.34
C VAL A 87 -8.72 -20.47 -0.72
N ALA A 88 -7.95 -19.71 -1.52
CA ALA A 88 -7.27 -18.51 -1.04
C ALA A 88 -6.86 -17.61 -2.22
N ARG A 89 -7.06 -16.29 -2.06
CA ARG A 89 -6.55 -15.25 -2.99
C ARG A 89 -5.18 -14.69 -2.62
N GLY A 90 -4.65 -15.00 -1.44
CA GLY A 90 -3.40 -14.40 -0.94
C GLY A 90 -2.25 -15.41 -0.93
N ARG A 91 -1.13 -15.05 -1.59
CA ARG A 91 0.15 -15.78 -1.47
C ARG A 91 0.74 -15.71 -0.05
N TYR A 92 0.27 -14.77 0.78
CA TYR A 92 0.84 -14.44 2.08
C TYR A 92 -0.23 -14.42 3.16
N ARG A 93 0.16 -14.67 4.40
CA ARG A 93 -0.69 -14.42 5.57
C ARG A 93 -0.69 -12.91 5.89
N SER A 94 -1.70 -12.45 6.62
CA SER A 94 -1.79 -11.05 7.09
C SER A 94 -0.54 -10.57 7.86
N CYS A 95 0.18 -11.47 8.53
CA CYS A 95 1.39 -11.17 9.29
C CYS A 95 2.70 -11.56 8.58
N ASP A 96 2.64 -12.10 7.36
CA ASP A 96 3.84 -12.56 6.67
C ASP A 96 4.69 -11.37 6.20
N PRO A 97 5.95 -11.25 6.65
CA PRO A 97 6.84 -10.14 6.29
C PRO A 97 7.44 -10.29 4.89
N SER A 98 7.49 -11.50 4.32
CA SER A 98 8.08 -11.76 2.99
C SER A 98 7.31 -11.07 1.86
N TRP A 99 6.02 -10.81 2.09
CA TRP A 99 5.14 -10.09 1.17
C TRP A 99 5.69 -8.73 0.74
N VAL A 100 6.25 -7.93 1.66
CA VAL A 100 6.74 -6.58 1.33
C VAL A 100 7.89 -6.66 0.33
N GLY A 101 8.82 -7.59 0.56
CA GLY A 101 9.96 -7.83 -0.32
C GLY A 101 9.51 -8.26 -1.71
N ASP A 102 8.62 -9.25 -1.78
CA ASP A 102 8.12 -9.76 -3.06
C ASP A 102 7.28 -8.73 -3.83
N PHE A 103 6.51 -7.89 -3.13
CA PHE A 103 5.82 -6.75 -3.75
C PHE A 103 6.81 -5.78 -4.38
N LEU A 104 7.82 -5.36 -3.63
CA LEU A 104 8.83 -4.40 -4.10
C LEU A 104 9.73 -4.95 -5.21
N LEU A 105 9.98 -6.26 -5.24
CA LEU A 105 10.71 -6.94 -6.31
C LEU A 105 9.85 -7.18 -7.56
N GLY A 106 8.56 -7.38 -7.38
CA GLY A 106 7.59 -7.60 -8.46
C GLY A 106 6.93 -6.31 -8.91
N ALA A 107 5.61 -6.22 -8.76
CA ALA A 107 4.80 -5.11 -9.26
C ALA A 107 5.17 -3.73 -8.70
N GLY A 108 5.75 -3.70 -7.49
CA GLY A 108 6.25 -2.49 -6.85
C GLY A 108 7.54 -1.95 -7.47
N ALA A 109 8.31 -2.76 -8.20
CA ALA A 109 9.60 -2.36 -8.77
C ALA A 109 9.47 -1.25 -9.82
N GLU A 110 8.36 -1.26 -10.57
CA GLU A 110 8.05 -0.25 -11.59
C GLU A 110 7.43 1.01 -10.99
N LEU A 111 6.98 0.92 -9.73
CA LEU A 111 6.41 2.05 -9.00
C LEU A 111 7.55 2.93 -8.50
N LYS A 112 7.45 4.23 -8.74
CA LYS A 112 8.39 5.23 -8.24
C LYS A 112 7.75 5.88 -7.01
N PRO A 113 7.92 5.31 -5.79
CA PRO A 113 7.30 5.87 -4.62
C PRO A 113 7.87 7.25 -4.31
N ILE A 114 6.99 8.14 -3.87
CA ILE A 114 7.37 9.47 -3.36
C ILE A 114 7.59 9.40 -1.85
N ALA A 115 6.89 8.48 -1.17
CA ALA A 115 7.09 8.15 0.23
C ALA A 115 6.71 6.69 0.46
N MET A 116 7.38 6.06 1.41
CA MET A 116 7.12 4.68 1.80
C MET A 116 7.42 4.52 3.28
N TYR A 117 6.50 3.92 4.03
CA TYR A 117 6.76 3.47 5.38
C TYR A 117 6.87 1.96 5.38
N ARG A 118 7.94 1.45 5.98
CA ARG A 118 8.24 0.02 6.06
C ARG A 118 9.01 -0.28 7.33
N ASP A 119 8.59 -1.30 8.07
CA ASP A 119 9.33 -1.87 9.19
C ASP A 119 9.76 -0.81 10.23
N GLY A 120 8.89 0.16 10.52
CA GLY A 120 9.17 1.22 11.50
C GLY A 120 9.91 2.44 10.94
N VAL A 121 10.23 2.45 9.64
CA VAL A 121 11.04 3.50 9.00
C VAL A 121 10.25 4.19 7.89
N LEU A 122 10.18 5.52 7.96
CA LEU A 122 9.68 6.37 6.89
C LEU A 122 10.82 6.71 5.92
N CYS A 123 10.65 6.31 4.66
CA CYS A 123 11.55 6.59 3.55
C CYS A 123 10.87 7.56 2.58
N CYS A 124 11.32 8.80 2.55
CA CYS A 124 10.85 9.81 1.59
C CYS A 124 11.86 9.98 0.46
N ARG A 125 11.39 10.09 -0.79
CA ARG A 125 12.23 10.64 -1.88
C ARG A 125 11.99 12.14 -1.95
N SER A 126 13.05 12.93 -1.78
CA SER A 126 13.03 14.35 -2.07
C SER A 126 12.53 14.54 -3.50
N THR A 127 11.41 15.25 -3.64
CA THR A 127 10.85 15.68 -4.93
C THR A 127 11.70 16.77 -5.55
#